data_AF-A0A1Q7MBR2-F1
#
_entry.id   AF-A0A1Q7MBR2-F1
#
_cell.length_a   1.000
_cell.length_b   1.000
_cell.length_c   1.000
_cell.angle_alpha   90.00
_cell.angle_beta   90.00
_cell.angle_gamma   90.00
#
_symmetry.space_group_name_H-M   'P 1'
#
loop_
_entity.id
_entity.type
_entity.pdbx_description
1 polymer ?
#
loop_
_entity_poly.entity_id
_entity_poly.type
_entity_poly.pdbx_seq_one_letter_code
_entity_poly.pdbx_strand_id
1 'polypeptide(L)'
;MRFGEGHDCTFPATLAAATQTDYDWLMGSSGAAFTVTIDETGWEPLAATPRDPGTLARAAHAAGVRLDPVSPPYDDEMRPLVLDRVVEAVEARLPPLVFGLGGPEYGLVVGYDNAEPTFFVRTFFDRDDHPRSVGWDAFASDERGGLTFLDRGDAPDRPGAVRDGIDAGLAAGEQSDHALESWSGSLRDDARWSDPKHAGAAAFADHAMRAVLVDKHRAAARFLRGARGLFPNAPGGDLLRAAESFGYAADAAAKGGLGEFDGSVAMRFIDAGHRRAWARNLDAVRQHDGEAREALAAARKAMR
;
A
#
# COMPACT_ATOMS: atom_id res chain seq x y z
N MET A 1 8.34 7.37 -16.35
CA MET A 1 7.21 6.47 -16.02
C MET A 1 6.23 7.34 -15.25
N ARG A 2 4.96 7.40 -15.67
CA ARG A 2 3.95 8.33 -15.12
C ARG A 2 3.20 7.66 -13.97
N PHE A 3 2.62 8.45 -13.07
CA PHE A 3 1.72 7.95 -12.02
C PHE A 3 0.32 7.72 -12.63
N GLY A 4 -0.32 6.59 -12.30
CA GLY A 4 -1.39 6.00 -13.14
C GLY A 4 -0.80 5.16 -14.29
N GLU A 5 -1.60 4.32 -14.95
CA GLU A 5 -1.20 3.26 -15.93
C GLU A 5 -0.90 1.87 -15.31
N GLY A 6 -1.81 1.33 -14.47
CA GLY A 6 -1.68 -0.03 -13.92
C GLY A 6 -0.60 -0.19 -12.83
N HIS A 7 -0.08 0.94 -12.33
CA HIS A 7 0.81 1.01 -11.18
C HIS A 7 0.03 1.05 -9.86
N ASP A 8 0.68 0.69 -8.76
CA ASP A 8 0.06 0.74 -7.44
C ASP A 8 -0.49 2.15 -7.12
N CYS A 9 -1.75 2.19 -6.68
CA CYS A 9 -2.48 3.38 -6.25
C CYS A 9 -2.84 3.31 -4.76
N THR A 10 -2.03 2.60 -3.98
CA THR A 10 -2.01 2.71 -2.52
C THR A 10 -1.64 4.13 -2.07
N PHE A 11 -1.97 4.45 -0.82
CA PHE A 11 -1.57 5.71 -0.22
C PHE A 11 -0.04 5.97 -0.32
N PRO A 12 0.87 5.03 0.04
CA PRO A 12 2.31 5.26 -0.09
C PRO A 12 2.78 5.51 -1.52
N ALA A 13 2.20 4.85 -2.53
CA ALA A 13 2.54 5.10 -3.93
C ALA A 13 2.11 6.49 -4.39
N THR A 14 0.89 6.89 -4.05
CA THR A 14 0.34 8.22 -4.36
C THR A 14 1.12 9.33 -3.64
N LEU A 15 1.46 9.12 -2.36
CA LEU A 15 2.29 10.04 -1.59
C LEU A 15 3.73 10.13 -2.15
N ALA A 16 4.33 9.01 -2.54
CA ALA A 16 5.64 8.97 -3.20
C ALA A 16 5.64 9.81 -4.48
N ALA A 17 4.61 9.65 -5.32
CA ALA A 17 4.45 10.41 -6.54
C ALA A 17 4.25 11.91 -6.28
N ALA A 18 3.41 12.29 -5.32
CA ALA A 18 3.17 13.70 -4.97
C ALA A 18 4.41 14.39 -4.42
N THR A 19 5.17 13.71 -3.57
CA THR A 19 6.31 14.29 -2.83
C THR A 19 7.66 14.03 -3.49
N GLN A 20 7.69 13.24 -4.57
CA GLN A 20 8.91 12.72 -5.20
C GLN A 20 9.80 11.91 -4.23
N THR A 21 9.18 11.31 -3.22
CA THR A 21 9.85 10.43 -2.27
C THR A 21 9.93 9.00 -2.82
N ASP A 22 10.92 8.23 -2.38
CA ASP A 22 11.04 6.82 -2.72
C ASP A 22 9.88 5.97 -2.15
N TYR A 23 9.27 5.13 -2.98
CA TYR A 23 8.13 4.30 -2.57
C TYR A 23 8.50 3.29 -1.49
N ASP A 24 9.61 2.56 -1.67
CA ASP A 24 10.07 1.56 -0.70
C ASP A 24 10.39 2.23 0.66
N TRP A 25 10.93 3.46 0.64
CA TRP A 25 11.11 4.30 1.82
C TRP A 25 9.81 4.58 2.58
N LEU A 26 8.74 4.99 1.89
CA LEU A 26 7.44 5.27 2.53
C LEU A 26 6.74 3.98 3.01
N MET A 27 6.81 2.91 2.23
CA MET A 27 6.28 1.60 2.61
C MET A 27 6.94 1.06 3.88
N GLY A 28 8.27 1.14 3.97
CA GLY A 28 9.01 0.69 5.16
C GLY A 28 8.82 1.60 6.37
N SER A 29 8.94 2.92 6.19
CA SER A 29 8.84 3.89 7.31
C SER A 29 7.43 3.96 7.92
N SER A 30 6.40 3.70 7.11
CA SER A 30 5.02 3.61 7.60
C SER A 30 4.74 2.32 8.38
N GLY A 31 5.59 1.30 8.22
CA GLY A 31 5.39 -0.04 8.74
C GLY A 31 4.52 -0.93 7.84
N ALA A 32 3.84 -0.37 6.82
CA ALA A 32 2.92 -1.10 5.95
C ALA A 32 3.58 -2.29 5.24
N ALA A 33 4.86 -2.17 4.88
CA ALA A 33 5.65 -3.22 4.23
C ALA A 33 5.84 -4.49 5.08
N PHE A 34 5.75 -4.37 6.42
CA PHE A 34 6.00 -5.46 7.36
C PHE A 34 4.73 -6.16 7.84
N THR A 35 3.56 -5.78 7.30
CA THR A 35 2.26 -6.24 7.80
C THR A 35 1.48 -6.99 6.73
N VAL A 36 0.75 -8.01 7.18
CA VAL A 36 -0.18 -8.77 6.34
C VAL A 36 -1.63 -8.41 6.65
N THR A 37 -1.85 -7.34 7.43
CA THR A 37 -3.20 -6.86 7.74
C THR A 37 -3.94 -6.52 6.45
N ILE A 38 -4.98 -7.30 6.20
CA ILE A 38 -5.97 -7.15 5.14
C ILE A 38 -7.29 -7.09 5.91
N ASP A 39 -8.19 -6.17 5.55
CA ASP A 39 -9.49 -6.09 6.24
C ASP A 39 -10.24 -7.42 6.09
N GLU A 40 -10.23 -8.19 7.18
CA GLU A 40 -10.88 -9.50 7.29
C GLU A 40 -12.41 -9.40 7.16
N THR A 41 -12.97 -8.21 7.41
CA THR A 41 -14.42 -7.97 7.38
C THR A 41 -14.94 -7.81 5.96
N GLY A 42 -14.16 -7.18 5.07
CA GLY A 42 -14.57 -6.86 3.71
C GLY A 42 -14.01 -7.81 2.64
N TRP A 43 -12.89 -8.51 2.91
CA TRP A 43 -12.10 -9.18 1.86
C TRP A 43 -11.87 -8.28 0.64
N GLU A 44 -11.73 -6.98 0.90
CA GLU A 44 -11.50 -5.97 -0.12
C GLU A 44 -10.01 -5.96 -0.46
N PRO A 45 -9.59 -6.29 -1.68
CA PRO A 45 -8.16 -6.34 -2.03
C PRO A 45 -7.45 -4.99 -1.85
N LEU A 46 -8.23 -3.90 -1.91
CA LEU A 46 -7.80 -2.52 -1.66
C LEU A 46 -7.72 -2.16 -0.17
N ALA A 47 -8.22 -3.00 0.75
CA ALA A 47 -7.95 -2.86 2.18
C ALA A 47 -6.50 -3.16 2.55
N ALA A 48 -5.70 -3.65 1.60
CA ALA A 48 -4.25 -3.73 1.76
C ALA A 48 -3.56 -2.37 1.57
N THR A 49 -4.30 -1.34 1.10
CA THR A 49 -3.88 0.06 1.19
C THR A 49 -4.04 0.53 2.63
N PRO A 50 -2.99 1.09 3.27
CA PRO A 50 -3.09 1.51 4.65
C PRO A 50 -4.07 2.68 4.76
N ARG A 51 -5.13 2.52 5.56
CA ARG A 51 -6.12 3.55 5.86
C ARG A 51 -6.10 3.98 7.32
N ASP A 52 -5.37 3.25 8.17
CA ASP A 52 -5.31 3.60 9.58
C ASP A 52 -4.52 4.91 9.76
N PRO A 53 -5.00 5.84 10.61
CA PRO A 53 -4.38 7.15 10.79
C PRO A 53 -2.89 7.07 11.20
N GLY A 54 -2.49 6.04 11.94
CA GLY A 54 -1.12 5.86 12.40
C GLY A 54 -0.15 5.61 11.25
N THR A 55 -0.50 4.71 10.33
CA THR A 55 0.31 4.39 9.15
C THR A 55 0.36 5.57 8.18
N LEU A 56 -0.77 6.24 7.96
CA LEU A 56 -0.84 7.46 7.14
C LEU A 56 0.08 8.56 7.69
N ALA A 57 0.04 8.81 9.00
CA ALA A 57 0.86 9.82 9.65
C ALA A 57 2.37 9.50 9.58
N ARG A 58 2.77 8.24 9.81
CA ARG A 58 4.19 7.84 9.69
C ARG A 58 4.71 8.00 8.26
N ALA A 59 3.92 7.61 7.25
CA ALA A 59 4.26 7.81 5.85
C ALA A 59 4.41 9.30 5.51
N ALA A 60 3.47 10.15 5.93
CA ALA A 60 3.52 11.59 5.70
C ALA A 60 4.75 12.24 6.36
N HIS A 61 5.02 11.89 7.62
CA HIS A 61 6.22 12.34 8.34
C HIS A 61 7.50 11.91 7.61
N ALA A 62 7.59 10.65 7.14
CA ALA A 62 8.73 10.16 6.38
C ALA A 62 8.93 10.84 5.02
N ALA A 63 7.86 11.42 4.46
CA ALA A 63 7.88 12.24 3.24
C ALA A 63 8.14 13.74 3.52
N GLY A 64 8.24 14.16 4.79
CA GLY A 64 8.43 15.56 5.16
C GLY A 64 7.19 16.42 4.93
N VAL A 65 5.98 15.85 5.04
CA VAL A 65 4.71 16.57 4.87
C VAL A 65 3.74 16.28 6.01
N ARG A 66 2.79 17.19 6.21
CA ARG A 66 1.62 17.00 7.07
C ARG A 66 0.40 16.77 6.20
N LEU A 67 -0.43 15.79 6.58
CA LEU A 67 -1.72 15.55 5.95
C LEU A 67 -2.75 16.53 6.49
N ASP A 68 -3.51 17.15 5.60
CA ASP A 68 -4.64 18.00 5.94
C ASP A 68 -5.88 17.54 5.16
N PRO A 69 -6.60 16.52 5.69
CA PRO A 69 -7.83 16.04 5.06
C PRO A 69 -8.92 17.10 5.15
N VAL A 70 -9.60 17.35 4.04
CA VAL A 70 -10.75 18.26 3.98
C VAL A 70 -11.95 17.42 3.54
N SER A 71 -12.90 17.24 4.45
CA SER A 71 -14.04 16.35 4.22
C SER A 71 -15.10 17.02 3.33
N PRO A 72 -15.53 16.37 2.23
CA PRO A 72 -16.73 16.76 1.49
C PRO A 72 -18.03 16.41 2.26
N PRO A 73 -19.20 16.92 1.83
CA PRO A 73 -19.44 17.72 0.64
C PRO A 73 -19.00 19.19 0.79
N TYR A 74 -18.57 19.78 -0.33
CA TYR A 74 -18.24 21.21 -0.39
C TYR A 74 -19.46 22.01 -0.85
N ASP A 75 -19.94 22.89 0.02
CA ASP A 75 -20.98 23.86 -0.31
C ASP A 75 -20.44 25.02 -1.19
N ASP A 76 -21.33 25.94 -1.59
CA ASP A 76 -20.96 27.02 -2.50
C ASP A 76 -19.95 28.01 -1.89
N GLU A 77 -19.81 28.06 -0.56
CA GLU A 77 -18.82 28.90 0.13
C GLU A 77 -17.45 28.19 0.22
N MET A 78 -17.44 26.87 0.45
CA MET A 78 -16.22 26.07 0.54
C MET A 78 -15.59 25.78 -0.83
N ARG A 79 -16.40 25.63 -1.88
CA ARG A 79 -15.91 25.29 -3.23
C ARG A 79 -14.82 26.26 -3.74
N PRO A 80 -14.99 27.60 -3.67
CA PRO A 80 -13.93 28.54 -4.03
C PRO A 80 -12.65 28.34 -3.23
N LEU A 81 -12.76 28.15 -1.91
CA LEU A 81 -11.59 27.98 -1.02
C LEU A 81 -10.82 26.68 -1.30
N VAL A 82 -11.55 25.59 -1.55
CA VAL A 82 -10.95 24.30 -1.92
C VAL A 82 -10.30 24.40 -3.29
N LEU A 83 -10.95 25.07 -4.27
CA LEU A 83 -10.37 25.30 -5.58
C LEU A 83 -9.08 26.11 -5.49
N ASP A 84 -9.07 27.24 -4.77
CA ASP A 84 -7.88 28.07 -4.57
C ASP A 84 -6.73 27.24 -3.97
N ARG A 85 -7.03 26.38 -2.98
CA ARG A 85 -6.01 25.51 -2.38
C ARG A 85 -5.51 24.43 -3.35
N VAL A 86 -6.38 23.88 -4.20
CA VAL A 86 -5.95 22.94 -5.26
C VAL A 86 -5.02 23.64 -6.25
N VAL A 87 -5.37 24.87 -6.66
CA VAL A 87 -4.54 25.70 -7.55
C VAL A 87 -3.15 25.91 -6.93
N GLU A 88 -3.09 26.40 -5.70
CA GLU A 88 -1.84 26.64 -4.98
C GLU A 88 -0.99 25.37 -4.84
N ALA A 89 -1.61 24.24 -4.49
CA ALA A 89 -0.93 22.96 -4.31
C ALA A 89 -0.33 22.42 -5.63
N VAL A 90 -1.10 22.48 -6.72
CA VAL A 90 -0.64 22.06 -8.05
C VAL A 90 0.49 22.97 -8.55
N GLU A 91 0.35 24.29 -8.43
CA GLU A 91 1.39 25.25 -8.83
C GLU A 91 2.67 25.09 -7.99
N ALA A 92 2.53 24.78 -6.70
CA ALA A 92 3.64 24.47 -5.81
C ALA A 92 4.31 23.11 -6.07
N ARG A 93 3.82 22.34 -7.06
CA ARG A 93 4.24 20.98 -7.39
C ARG A 93 4.12 20.00 -6.23
N LEU A 94 3.08 20.15 -5.44
CA LEU A 94 2.73 19.27 -4.33
C LEU A 94 1.23 18.93 -4.43
N PRO A 95 0.83 18.15 -5.44
CA PRO A 95 -0.58 17.93 -5.76
C PRO A 95 -1.33 17.27 -4.59
N PRO A 96 -2.61 17.65 -4.35
CA PRO A 96 -3.44 16.99 -3.36
C PRO A 96 -3.67 15.52 -3.69
N LEU A 97 -3.77 14.70 -2.64
CA LEU A 97 -4.23 13.32 -2.77
C LEU A 97 -5.76 13.31 -2.81
N VAL A 98 -6.32 12.35 -3.54
CA VAL A 98 -7.77 12.12 -3.58
C VAL A 98 -8.06 10.64 -3.41
N PHE A 99 -9.07 10.30 -2.62
CA PHE A 99 -9.52 8.92 -2.41
C PHE A 99 -10.93 8.70 -2.98
N GLY A 100 -11.19 7.53 -3.54
CA GLY A 100 -12.56 7.12 -3.87
C GLY A 100 -13.05 7.49 -5.28
N LEU A 101 -12.15 7.90 -6.18
CA LEU A 101 -12.51 8.25 -7.56
C LEU A 101 -12.42 7.03 -8.47
N GLY A 102 -13.57 6.49 -8.90
CA GLY A 102 -13.64 5.31 -9.77
C GLY A 102 -13.50 3.96 -9.04
N GLY A 103 -13.12 3.99 -7.76
CA GLY A 103 -12.99 2.83 -6.86
C GLY A 103 -12.38 3.26 -5.52
N PRO A 104 -12.25 2.35 -4.54
CA PRO A 104 -11.65 2.65 -3.24
C PRO A 104 -10.11 2.70 -3.30
N GLU A 105 -9.58 3.61 -4.12
CA GLU A 105 -8.16 3.81 -4.38
C GLU A 105 -7.74 5.27 -4.18
N TYR A 106 -6.44 5.49 -4.04
CA TYR A 106 -5.86 6.84 -4.01
C TYR A 106 -5.46 7.29 -5.42
N GLY A 107 -5.57 8.59 -5.66
CA GLY A 107 -5.13 9.26 -6.87
C GLY A 107 -4.58 10.65 -6.56
N LEU A 108 -4.22 11.38 -7.61
CA LEU A 108 -3.70 12.74 -7.52
C LEU A 108 -4.57 13.71 -8.29
N VAL A 109 -4.84 14.87 -7.71
CA VAL A 109 -5.35 16.03 -8.46
C VAL A 109 -4.14 16.75 -9.06
N VAL A 110 -3.94 16.58 -10.37
CA VAL A 110 -2.74 17.03 -11.10
C VAL A 110 -2.95 18.33 -11.89
N GLY A 111 -4.17 18.84 -11.92
CA GLY A 111 -4.51 20.08 -12.62
C GLY A 111 -5.96 20.49 -12.41
N TYR A 112 -6.29 21.63 -12.99
CA TYR A 112 -7.62 22.23 -12.92
C TYR A 112 -7.89 23.08 -14.17
N ASP A 113 -9.16 23.33 -14.45
CA ASP A 113 -9.64 24.36 -15.37
C ASP A 113 -10.49 25.38 -14.60
N ASN A 114 -10.10 26.66 -14.70
CA ASN A 114 -10.76 27.78 -14.02
C ASN A 114 -12.01 28.28 -14.76
N ALA A 115 -12.14 28.02 -16.06
CA ALA A 115 -13.26 28.51 -16.86
C ALA A 115 -14.55 27.71 -16.56
N GLU A 116 -14.41 26.41 -16.34
CA GLU A 116 -15.45 25.49 -15.90
C GLU A 116 -14.84 24.61 -14.81
N PRO A 117 -15.19 24.77 -13.50
CA PRO A 117 -14.49 24.11 -12.40
C PRO A 117 -14.39 22.60 -12.59
N THR A 118 -13.27 22.18 -13.17
CA THR A 118 -12.99 20.83 -13.61
C THR A 118 -11.61 20.49 -13.06
N PHE A 119 -11.51 19.34 -12.40
CA PHE A 119 -10.28 18.84 -11.83
C PHE A 119 -9.72 17.76 -12.75
N PHE A 120 -8.43 17.86 -13.04
CA PHE A 120 -7.69 16.83 -13.75
C PHE A 120 -7.08 15.88 -12.75
N VAL A 121 -7.48 14.61 -12.79
CA VAL A 121 -7.10 13.58 -11.82
C VAL A 121 -6.33 12.45 -12.52
N ARG A 122 -5.38 11.86 -11.78
CA ARG A 122 -4.73 10.59 -12.13
C ARG A 122 -5.04 9.51 -11.12
N THR A 123 -5.60 8.40 -11.57
CA THR A 123 -5.86 7.18 -10.77
C THR A 123 -5.35 5.92 -11.47
N PHE A 124 -5.53 4.75 -10.86
CA PHE A 124 -5.12 3.44 -11.41
C PHE A 124 -5.73 3.18 -12.79
N PHE A 125 -7.00 3.56 -12.95
CA PHE A 125 -7.82 3.26 -14.12
C PHE A 125 -7.46 4.08 -15.36
N ASP A 126 -6.62 5.11 -15.21
CA ASP A 126 -6.21 5.95 -16.32
C ASP A 126 -5.10 5.24 -17.12
N ARG A 127 -5.46 4.75 -18.31
CA ARG A 127 -4.58 3.95 -19.19
C ARG A 127 -3.91 4.76 -20.29
N ASP A 128 -4.26 6.03 -20.41
CA ASP A 128 -3.80 6.89 -21.50
C ASP A 128 -3.17 8.20 -20.99
N ASP A 129 -2.63 8.94 -21.94
CA ASP A 129 -1.90 10.18 -21.69
C ASP A 129 -2.77 11.33 -21.18
N HIS A 130 -4.10 11.15 -21.07
CA HIS A 130 -5.02 12.21 -20.70
C HIS A 130 -5.53 11.99 -19.26
N PRO A 131 -5.34 12.96 -18.35
CA PRO A 131 -5.92 12.84 -17.01
C PRO A 131 -7.43 12.85 -17.12
N ARG A 132 -8.10 12.15 -16.19
CA ARG A 132 -9.56 12.19 -16.10
C ARG A 132 -10.01 13.59 -15.69
N SER A 133 -11.02 14.11 -16.38
CA SER A 133 -11.74 15.32 -15.98
C SER A 133 -12.90 14.98 -15.05
N VAL A 134 -12.98 15.61 -13.89
CA VAL A 134 -14.10 15.45 -12.93
C VAL A 134 -14.62 16.80 -12.45
N GLY A 135 -15.93 16.89 -12.20
CA GLY A 135 -16.56 18.06 -11.59
C GLY A 135 -16.70 17.93 -10.07
N TRP A 136 -17.37 18.91 -9.46
CA TRP A 136 -17.63 18.92 -8.00
C TRP A 136 -18.46 17.72 -7.51
N ASP A 137 -19.29 17.14 -8.37
CA ASP A 137 -20.10 15.95 -8.10
C ASP A 137 -19.25 14.70 -7.78
N ALA A 138 -17.98 14.71 -8.18
CA ALA A 138 -17.04 13.64 -7.86
C ALA A 138 -16.55 13.67 -6.40
N PHE A 139 -16.71 14.79 -5.68
CA PHE A 139 -16.36 14.94 -4.26
C PHE A 139 -17.61 14.87 -3.39
N ALA A 140 -18.26 13.71 -3.38
CA ALA A 140 -19.55 13.50 -2.74
C ALA A 140 -19.44 13.09 -1.26
N SER A 141 -18.38 12.38 -0.87
CA SER A 141 -18.12 11.94 0.50
C SER A 141 -16.63 11.60 0.70
N ASP A 142 -16.20 11.37 1.94
CA ASP A 142 -14.81 10.94 2.23
C ASP A 142 -14.44 9.64 1.48
N GLU A 143 -15.42 8.76 1.23
CA GLU A 143 -15.25 7.52 0.48
C GLU A 143 -15.39 7.69 -1.04
N ARG A 144 -15.82 8.87 -1.49
CA ARG A 144 -16.08 9.20 -2.90
C ARG A 144 -15.60 10.62 -3.18
N GLY A 145 -14.29 10.77 -3.37
CA GLY A 145 -13.61 12.03 -3.59
C GLY A 145 -13.21 12.74 -2.30
N GLY A 146 -12.70 12.01 -1.31
CA GLY A 146 -12.08 12.64 -0.14
C GLY A 146 -10.76 13.30 -0.54
N LEU A 147 -10.61 14.61 -0.31
CA LEU A 147 -9.37 15.34 -0.60
C LEU A 147 -8.45 15.37 0.63
N THR A 148 -7.16 15.17 0.41
CA THR A 148 -6.12 15.38 1.42
C THR A 148 -5.03 16.26 0.84
N PHE A 149 -4.93 17.47 1.38
CA PHE A 149 -3.85 18.38 1.05
C PHE A 149 -2.56 17.97 1.78
N LEU A 150 -1.44 18.30 1.15
CA LEU A 150 -0.12 18.02 1.67
C LEU A 150 0.56 19.35 2.00
N ASP A 151 0.76 19.63 3.28
CA ASP A 151 1.50 20.81 3.69
C ASP A 151 2.97 20.44 3.91
N ARG A 152 3.90 21.26 3.42
CA ARG A 152 5.33 21.04 3.65
C ARG A 152 5.62 21.08 5.16
N GLY A 153 6.27 20.03 5.65
CA GLY A 153 6.74 19.93 7.03
C GLY A 153 8.24 20.12 7.14
N ASP A 154 8.77 19.76 8.32
CA ASP A 154 10.20 19.73 8.57
C ASP A 154 10.88 18.59 7.77
N ALA A 155 12.19 18.73 7.58
CA ALA A 155 12.98 17.66 6.99
C ALA A 155 12.91 16.39 7.86
N PRO A 156 12.64 15.20 7.26
CA PRO A 156 12.40 13.99 8.04
C PRO A 156 13.67 13.51 8.76
N ASP A 157 13.54 13.17 10.05
CA ASP A 157 14.53 12.37 10.77
C ASP A 157 14.53 10.94 10.20
N ARG A 158 15.42 10.69 9.24
CA ARG A 158 15.48 9.40 8.54
C ARG A 158 15.76 8.23 9.50
N PRO A 159 16.77 8.27 10.40
CA PRO A 159 16.92 7.26 11.44
C PRO A 159 15.67 7.07 12.31
N GLY A 160 15.01 8.16 12.72
CA GLY A 160 13.74 8.11 13.46
C GLY A 160 12.65 7.36 12.71
N ALA A 161 12.40 7.73 11.45
CA ALA A 161 11.40 7.11 10.59
C ALA A 161 11.64 5.60 10.38
N VAL A 162 12.89 5.15 10.29
CA VAL A 162 13.20 3.71 10.22
C VAL A 162 12.85 3.00 11.52
N ARG A 163 13.18 3.59 12.68
CA ARG A 163 12.83 2.99 13.99
C ARG A 163 11.32 2.89 14.14
N ASP A 164 10.58 3.94 13.79
CA ASP A 164 9.12 3.98 13.88
C ASP A 164 8.45 2.92 12.97
N GLY A 165 8.93 2.78 11.73
CA GLY A 165 8.45 1.76 10.81
C GLY A 165 8.71 0.33 11.32
N ILE A 166 9.91 0.08 11.86
CA ILE A 166 10.26 -1.22 12.46
C ILE A 166 9.40 -1.49 13.71
N ASP A 167 9.22 -0.51 14.59
CA ASP A 167 8.41 -0.64 15.80
C ASP A 167 6.95 -0.95 15.46
N ALA A 168 6.39 -0.28 14.44
CA ALA A 168 5.05 -0.58 13.94
C ALA A 168 4.93 -2.00 13.36
N GLY A 169 5.92 -2.43 12.55
CA GLY A 169 5.95 -3.78 11.99
C GLY A 169 6.07 -4.87 13.06
N LEU A 170 6.90 -4.65 14.08
CA LEU A 170 7.04 -5.58 15.21
C LEU A 170 5.76 -5.66 16.04
N ALA A 171 5.10 -4.53 16.30
CA ALA A 171 3.85 -4.48 17.04
C ALA A 171 2.69 -5.23 16.33
N ALA A 172 2.68 -5.23 15.00
CA ALA A 172 1.68 -5.92 14.17
C ALA A 172 2.01 -7.40 13.89
N GLY A 173 3.10 -7.93 14.46
CA GLY A 173 3.61 -9.27 14.16
C GLY A 173 2.60 -10.39 14.44
N GLU A 174 2.00 -10.40 15.64
CA GLU A 174 1.01 -11.42 16.03
C GLU A 174 -0.24 -11.37 15.16
N GLN A 175 -0.74 -10.17 14.84
CA GLN A 175 -1.89 -10.00 13.96
C GLN A 175 -1.58 -10.48 12.54
N SER A 176 -0.38 -10.19 12.02
CA SER A 176 0.03 -10.64 10.69
C SER A 176 0.17 -12.17 10.62
N ASP A 177 0.68 -12.80 11.68
CA ASP A 177 0.76 -14.26 11.78
C ASP A 177 -0.62 -14.90 11.81
N HIS A 178 -1.56 -14.32 12.56
CA HIS A 178 -2.94 -14.77 12.61
C HIS A 178 -3.63 -14.65 11.24
N ALA A 179 -3.44 -13.52 10.54
CA ALA A 179 -4.00 -13.30 9.20
C ALA A 179 -3.46 -14.33 8.19
N LEU A 180 -2.15 -14.60 8.19
CA LEU A 180 -1.53 -15.62 7.34
C LEU A 180 -2.04 -17.03 7.67
N GLU A 181 -2.18 -17.35 8.95
CA GLU A 181 -2.73 -18.63 9.41
C GLU A 181 -4.18 -18.79 8.96
N SER A 182 -5.02 -17.78 9.18
CA SER A 182 -6.42 -17.73 8.77
C SER A 182 -6.55 -17.91 7.26
N TRP A 183 -5.81 -17.14 6.46
CA TRP A 183 -5.85 -17.25 5.00
C TRP A 183 -5.41 -18.63 4.50
N SER A 184 -4.32 -19.18 5.06
CA SER A 184 -3.90 -20.54 4.75
C SER A 184 -4.96 -21.58 5.12
N GLY A 185 -5.69 -21.38 6.22
CA GLY A 185 -6.79 -22.21 6.68
C GLY A 185 -7.96 -22.18 5.70
N SER A 186 -8.40 -20.99 5.31
CA SER A 186 -9.48 -20.78 4.34
C SER A 186 -9.18 -21.45 3.00
N LEU A 187 -7.97 -21.30 2.47
CA LEU A 187 -7.58 -21.97 1.21
C LEU A 187 -7.64 -23.50 1.28
N ARG A 188 -7.34 -24.08 2.45
CA ARG A 188 -7.44 -25.53 2.67
C ARG A 188 -8.90 -25.99 2.77
N ASP A 189 -9.77 -25.16 3.32
CA ASP A 189 -11.21 -25.44 3.34
C ASP A 189 -11.84 -25.25 1.95
N ASP A 190 -11.51 -24.18 1.25
CA ASP A 190 -11.92 -23.90 -0.14
C ASP A 190 -11.51 -25.00 -1.11
N ALA A 191 -10.39 -25.69 -0.86
CA ALA A 191 -9.98 -26.86 -1.64
C ALA A 191 -10.97 -28.05 -1.55
N ARG A 192 -12.00 -27.98 -0.71
CA ARG A 192 -13.07 -28.99 -0.58
C ARG A 192 -14.28 -28.69 -1.46
N TRP A 193 -14.45 -27.44 -1.88
CA TRP A 193 -15.58 -27.00 -2.68
C TRP A 193 -15.26 -27.09 -4.18
N SER A 194 -16.21 -27.62 -4.97
CA SER A 194 -16.04 -27.88 -6.41
C SER A 194 -16.90 -26.98 -7.31
N ASP A 195 -17.58 -25.97 -6.76
CA ASP A 195 -18.42 -25.05 -7.54
C ASP A 195 -17.55 -24.01 -8.29
N PRO A 196 -17.56 -23.99 -9.63
CA PRO A 196 -16.79 -23.03 -10.42
C PRO A 196 -17.16 -21.57 -10.19
N LYS A 197 -18.41 -21.24 -9.82
CA LYS A 197 -18.84 -19.84 -9.61
C LYS A 197 -18.21 -19.23 -8.37
N HIS A 198 -18.25 -19.95 -7.25
CA HIS A 198 -17.58 -19.53 -6.02
C HIS A 198 -16.06 -19.48 -6.19
N ALA A 199 -15.49 -20.45 -6.90
CA ALA A 199 -14.06 -20.51 -7.15
C ALA A 199 -13.53 -19.33 -7.99
N GLY A 200 -14.32 -18.77 -8.90
CA GLY A 200 -13.92 -17.63 -9.73
C GLY A 200 -13.79 -16.30 -8.96
N ALA A 201 -14.70 -16.00 -8.04
CA ALA A 201 -14.64 -14.78 -7.23
C ALA A 201 -13.50 -14.85 -6.19
N ALA A 202 -13.36 -16.00 -5.52
CA ALA A 202 -12.26 -16.28 -4.59
C ALA A 202 -10.90 -16.18 -5.29
N ALA A 203 -10.79 -16.69 -6.53
CA ALA A 203 -9.56 -16.61 -7.33
C ALA A 203 -9.04 -15.20 -7.51
N PHE A 204 -9.92 -14.23 -7.78
CA PHE A 204 -9.53 -12.84 -7.98
C PHE A 204 -9.04 -12.22 -6.66
N ALA A 205 -9.82 -12.39 -5.58
CA ALA A 205 -9.47 -11.86 -4.27
C ALA A 205 -8.12 -12.43 -3.78
N ASP A 206 -7.94 -13.75 -3.87
CA ASP A 206 -6.69 -14.41 -3.50
C ASP A 206 -5.50 -13.93 -4.33
N HIS A 207 -5.68 -13.80 -5.65
CA HIS A 207 -4.61 -13.32 -6.53
C HIS A 207 -4.22 -11.88 -6.19
N ALA A 208 -5.20 -11.00 -5.97
CA ALA A 208 -4.94 -9.61 -5.64
C ALA A 208 -4.25 -9.47 -4.28
N MET A 209 -4.74 -10.14 -3.24
CA MET A 209 -4.08 -10.18 -1.92
C MET A 209 -2.65 -10.71 -2.02
N ARG A 210 -2.45 -11.74 -2.85
CA ARG A 210 -1.12 -12.34 -3.09
C ARG A 210 -0.18 -11.36 -3.80
N ALA A 211 -0.68 -10.61 -4.77
CA ALA A 211 0.09 -9.58 -5.45
C ALA A 211 0.57 -8.51 -4.48
N VAL A 212 -0.33 -8.03 -3.61
CA VAL A 212 0.00 -7.02 -2.60
C VAL A 212 0.98 -7.56 -1.56
N LEU A 213 0.79 -8.80 -1.10
CA LEU A 213 1.72 -9.45 -0.18
C LEU A 213 3.14 -9.48 -0.75
N VAL A 214 3.29 -9.89 -2.01
CA VAL A 214 4.58 -9.95 -2.69
C VAL A 214 5.20 -8.55 -2.80
N ASP A 215 4.42 -7.53 -3.14
CA ASP A 215 4.91 -6.17 -3.25
C ASP A 215 5.39 -5.61 -1.90
N LYS A 216 4.57 -5.73 -0.84
CA LYS A 216 4.93 -5.34 0.53
C LYS A 216 6.25 -5.95 0.98
N HIS A 217 6.43 -7.25 0.77
CA HIS A 217 7.63 -7.97 1.18
C HIS A 217 8.87 -7.56 0.35
N ARG A 218 8.71 -7.28 -0.95
CA ARG A 218 9.78 -6.74 -1.79
C ARG A 218 10.16 -5.32 -1.35
N ALA A 219 9.17 -4.48 -1.06
CA ALA A 219 9.40 -3.13 -0.54
C ALA A 219 10.12 -3.18 0.82
N ALA A 220 9.70 -4.05 1.74
CA ALA A 220 10.39 -4.29 3.01
C ALA A 220 11.86 -4.67 2.79
N ALA A 221 12.13 -5.64 1.92
CA ALA A 221 13.47 -6.10 1.62
C ALA A 221 14.36 -5.00 0.99
N ARG A 222 13.82 -4.15 0.12
CA ARG A 222 14.57 -3.02 -0.48
C ARG A 222 14.80 -1.90 0.52
N PHE A 223 13.76 -1.54 1.29
CA PHE A 223 13.83 -0.56 2.36
C PHE A 223 14.92 -0.88 3.37
N LEU A 224 14.95 -2.10 3.92
CA LEU A 224 15.90 -2.50 4.95
C LEU A 224 17.35 -2.50 4.42
N ARG A 225 17.57 -2.89 3.16
CA ARG A 225 18.89 -2.78 2.51
C ARG A 225 19.34 -1.33 2.36
N GLY A 226 18.42 -0.42 2.00
CA GLY A 226 18.70 1.02 1.91
C GLY A 226 18.95 1.65 3.28
N ALA A 227 18.15 1.28 4.29
CA ALA A 227 18.23 1.80 5.65
C ALA A 227 19.52 1.39 6.38
N ARG A 228 20.18 0.31 5.97
CA ARG A 228 21.46 -0.14 6.52
C ARG A 228 22.49 0.99 6.61
N GLY A 229 22.55 1.86 5.60
CA GLY A 229 23.52 2.97 5.54
C GLY A 229 23.29 4.07 6.56
N LEU A 230 22.15 4.07 7.27
CA LEU A 230 21.78 5.08 8.26
C LEU A 230 22.27 4.75 9.67
N PHE A 231 22.72 3.52 9.92
CA PHE A 231 23.13 3.05 11.24
C PHE A 231 24.56 2.48 11.24
N PRO A 232 25.29 2.56 12.37
CA PRO A 232 26.59 1.93 12.51
C PRO A 232 26.50 0.39 12.39
N ASN A 233 27.64 -0.29 12.28
CA ASN A 233 27.75 -1.69 11.83
C ASN A 233 26.87 -2.73 12.57
N ALA A 234 26.49 -2.52 13.84
CA ALA A 234 25.74 -3.52 14.61
C ALA A 234 24.30 -3.73 14.10
N PRO A 235 23.41 -2.70 14.03
CA PRO A 235 22.10 -2.83 13.39
C PRO A 235 22.15 -3.29 11.93
N GLY A 236 23.21 -2.93 11.20
CA GLY A 236 23.29 -3.14 9.76
C GLY A 236 23.27 -4.62 9.34
N GLY A 237 23.89 -5.52 10.12
CA GLY A 237 23.89 -6.95 9.82
C GLY A 237 22.52 -7.60 10.03
N ASP A 238 21.84 -7.25 11.11
CA ASP A 238 20.49 -7.74 11.41
C ASP A 238 19.45 -7.20 10.42
N LEU A 239 19.59 -5.94 9.98
CA LEU A 239 18.74 -5.37 8.91
C LEU A 239 18.86 -6.14 7.60
N LEU A 240 20.07 -6.57 7.21
CA LEU A 240 20.26 -7.38 6.00
C LEU A 240 19.64 -8.76 6.14
N ARG A 241 19.77 -9.40 7.31
CA ARG A 241 19.14 -10.70 7.57
C ARG A 241 17.62 -10.60 7.48
N ALA A 242 17.03 -9.57 8.10
CA ALA A 242 15.60 -9.30 7.96
C ALA A 242 15.19 -9.06 6.49
N ALA A 243 15.99 -8.30 5.74
CA ALA A 243 15.75 -8.05 4.32
C ALA A 243 15.82 -9.31 3.45
N GLU A 244 16.72 -10.25 3.78
CA GLU A 244 16.81 -11.55 3.13
C GLU A 244 15.57 -12.40 3.43
N SER A 245 15.17 -12.50 4.70
CA SER A 245 13.98 -13.23 5.11
C SER A 245 12.70 -12.70 4.45
N PHE A 246 12.48 -11.38 4.42
CA PHE A 246 11.34 -10.82 3.67
C PHE A 246 11.45 -11.06 2.16
N GLY A 247 12.66 -11.12 1.60
CA GLY A 247 12.88 -11.54 0.22
C GLY A 247 12.42 -12.99 -0.04
N TYR A 248 12.75 -13.91 0.86
CA TYR A 248 12.30 -15.30 0.78
C TYR A 248 10.79 -15.45 0.97
N ALA A 249 10.19 -14.66 1.85
CA ALA A 249 8.74 -14.56 1.98
C ALA A 249 8.09 -14.10 0.67
N ALA A 250 8.61 -13.06 0.02
CA ALA A 250 8.13 -12.61 -1.29
C ALA A 250 8.23 -13.70 -2.37
N ASP A 251 9.34 -14.44 -2.39
CA ASP A 251 9.56 -15.52 -3.36
C ASP A 251 8.63 -16.72 -3.10
N ALA A 252 8.41 -17.08 -1.83
CA ALA A 252 7.43 -18.08 -1.43
C ALA A 252 6.02 -17.65 -1.86
N ALA A 253 5.67 -16.38 -1.61
CA ALA A 253 4.40 -15.79 -2.02
C ALA A 253 4.25 -15.77 -3.56
N ALA A 254 5.31 -15.53 -4.33
CA ALA A 254 5.27 -15.49 -5.80
C ALA A 254 5.28 -16.88 -6.47
N LYS A 255 5.56 -17.95 -5.71
CA LYS A 255 5.76 -19.31 -6.25
C LYS A 255 4.50 -19.90 -6.89
N GLY A 256 4.59 -20.28 -8.17
CA GLY A 256 3.44 -20.75 -8.97
C GLY A 256 2.92 -19.71 -9.98
N GLY A 257 3.60 -18.56 -10.08
CA GLY A 257 3.40 -17.55 -11.11
C GLY A 257 2.46 -16.44 -10.66
N LEU A 258 3.05 -15.30 -10.27
CA LEU A 258 2.38 -14.03 -10.12
C LEU A 258 2.58 -13.24 -11.42
N GLY A 259 1.57 -13.23 -12.29
CA GLY A 259 1.51 -12.42 -13.52
C GLY A 259 0.19 -11.67 -13.57
N GLU A 260 -0.11 -11.01 -14.69
CA GLU A 260 -1.41 -10.37 -14.89
C GLU A 260 -2.56 -11.35 -14.65
N PHE A 261 -3.63 -10.88 -14.00
CA PHE A 261 -4.81 -11.70 -13.81
C PHE A 261 -5.53 -11.90 -15.14
N ASP A 262 -5.43 -13.11 -15.68
CA ASP A 262 -6.10 -13.53 -16.91
C ASP A 262 -6.95 -14.79 -16.70
N GLY A 263 -7.62 -15.26 -17.76
CA GLY A 263 -8.42 -16.48 -17.69
C GLY A 263 -7.61 -17.72 -17.29
N SER A 264 -6.31 -17.77 -17.61
CA SER A 264 -5.44 -18.88 -17.22
C SER A 264 -5.11 -18.86 -15.73
N VAL A 265 -4.90 -17.67 -15.15
CA VAL A 265 -4.71 -17.47 -13.71
C VAL A 265 -5.98 -17.84 -12.96
N ALA A 266 -7.14 -17.36 -13.40
CA ALA A 266 -8.43 -17.69 -12.81
C ALA A 266 -8.67 -19.21 -12.77
N MET A 267 -8.40 -19.92 -13.87
CA MET A 267 -8.55 -21.38 -13.94
C MET A 267 -7.63 -22.14 -12.99
N ARG A 268 -6.43 -21.62 -12.67
CA ARG A 268 -5.54 -22.25 -11.67
C ARG A 268 -6.13 -22.18 -10.27
N PHE A 269 -6.78 -21.09 -9.90
CA PHE A 269 -7.40 -20.96 -8.58
C PHE A 269 -8.65 -21.82 -8.42
N ILE A 270 -9.26 -22.29 -9.51
CA ILE A 270 -10.33 -23.31 -9.49
C ILE A 270 -9.76 -24.70 -9.18
N ASP A 271 -8.47 -24.95 -9.44
CA ASP A 271 -7.82 -26.21 -9.11
C ASP A 271 -7.53 -26.36 -7.60
N ALA A 272 -8.06 -27.42 -7.00
CA ALA A 272 -7.85 -27.71 -5.57
C ALA A 272 -6.38 -28.01 -5.24
N GLY A 273 -5.61 -28.56 -6.19
CA GLY A 273 -4.18 -28.79 -6.04
C GLY A 273 -3.40 -27.47 -5.89
N HIS A 274 -3.75 -26.47 -6.71
CA HIS A 274 -3.20 -25.13 -6.64
C HIS A 274 -3.53 -24.46 -5.31
N ARG A 275 -4.79 -24.48 -4.85
CA ARG A 275 -5.17 -23.89 -3.55
C ARG A 275 -4.41 -24.50 -2.38
N ARG A 276 -4.24 -25.84 -2.37
CA ARG A 276 -3.41 -26.52 -1.35
C ARG A 276 -1.94 -26.15 -1.45
N ALA A 277 -1.41 -25.97 -2.65
CA ALA A 277 -0.05 -25.49 -2.84
C ALA A 277 0.11 -24.04 -2.37
N TRP A 278 -0.88 -23.20 -2.62
CA TRP A 278 -0.90 -21.82 -2.17
C TRP A 278 -0.94 -21.72 -0.65
N ALA A 279 -1.79 -22.49 0.02
CA ALA A 279 -1.80 -22.58 1.48
C ALA A 279 -0.44 -22.97 2.08
N ARG A 280 0.27 -23.94 1.47
CA ARG A 280 1.64 -24.31 1.90
C ARG A 280 2.65 -23.19 1.69
N ASN A 281 2.50 -22.40 0.64
CA ASN A 281 3.37 -21.25 0.41
C ASN A 281 3.12 -20.15 1.45
N LEU A 282 1.87 -19.92 1.86
CA LEU A 282 1.55 -19.00 2.96
C LEU A 282 2.15 -19.46 4.31
N ASP A 283 2.20 -20.76 4.58
CA ASP A 283 2.91 -21.29 5.76
C ASP A 283 4.41 -20.92 5.71
N ALA A 284 5.02 -21.02 4.52
CA ALA A 284 6.43 -20.66 4.33
C ALA A 284 6.65 -19.14 4.43
N VAL A 285 5.72 -18.33 3.92
CA VAL A 285 5.73 -16.87 4.15
C VAL A 285 5.74 -16.59 5.64
N ARG A 286 4.81 -17.17 6.41
CA ARG A 286 4.71 -16.97 7.86
C ARG A 286 6.00 -17.35 8.59
N GLN A 287 6.65 -18.43 8.19
CA GLN A 287 7.95 -18.82 8.76
C GLN A 287 9.02 -17.76 8.49
N HIS A 288 9.15 -17.32 7.24
CA HIS A 288 10.14 -16.31 6.87
C HIS A 288 9.86 -14.94 7.51
N ASP A 289 8.59 -14.57 7.69
CA ASP A 289 8.21 -13.36 8.41
C ASP A 289 8.58 -13.45 9.90
N GLY A 290 8.46 -14.63 10.51
CA GLY A 290 8.95 -14.91 11.86
C GLY A 290 10.45 -14.66 11.98
N GLU A 291 11.24 -15.26 11.09
CA GLU A 291 12.71 -15.06 11.01
C GLU A 291 13.07 -13.58 10.78
N ALA A 292 12.32 -12.90 9.91
CA ALA A 292 12.51 -11.47 9.63
C ALA A 292 12.24 -10.61 10.87
N ARG A 293 11.16 -10.88 11.60
CA ARG A 293 10.80 -10.14 12.83
C ARG A 293 11.81 -10.39 13.96
N GLU A 294 12.33 -11.60 14.11
CA GLU A 294 13.42 -11.87 15.05
C GLU A 294 14.66 -11.02 14.75
N ALA A 295 15.05 -10.95 13.47
CA ALA A 295 16.16 -10.12 13.02
C ALA A 295 15.86 -8.62 13.19
N LEU A 296 14.64 -8.15 12.86
CA LEU A 296 14.22 -6.77 13.11
C LEU A 296 14.28 -6.40 14.59
N ALA A 297 13.82 -7.28 15.48
CA ALA A 297 13.88 -7.06 16.92
C ALA A 297 15.32 -6.96 17.43
N ALA A 298 16.24 -7.76 16.88
CA ALA A 298 17.67 -7.66 17.17
C ALA A 298 18.26 -6.33 16.66
N ALA A 299 17.97 -5.97 15.40
CA ALA A 299 18.39 -4.70 14.81
C ALA A 299 17.90 -3.50 15.64
N ARG A 300 16.62 -3.52 16.02
CA ARG A 300 15.97 -2.45 16.76
C ARG A 300 16.58 -2.22 18.14
N LYS A 301 16.96 -3.30 18.85
CA LYS A 301 17.67 -3.23 20.14
C LYS A 301 19.05 -2.58 20.02
N ALA A 302 19.69 -2.72 18.86
CA ALA A 302 21.00 -2.14 18.58
C ALA A 302 20.93 -0.69 18.07
N MET A 303 19.76 -0.22 17.62
CA MET A 303 19.50 1.17 17.22
C MET A 303 19.34 2.04 18.46
N ARG A 304 20.43 2.64 18.93
CA ARG A 304 20.40 3.73 19.92
C ARG A 304 19.98 5.04 19.27
#